data_AF-A0A9X1F7J4-F1
#
_entry.id   AF-A0A9X1F7J4-F1
#
_cell.length_a   1.000
_cell.length_b   1.000
_cell.length_c   1.000
_cell.angle_alpha   90.00
_cell.angle_beta   90.00
_cell.angle_gamma   90.00
#
_symmetry.space_group_name_H-M   'P 1'
#
loop_
_entity.id
_entity.type
_entity.pdbx_description
1 polymer ?
#
loop_
_entity_poly.entity_id
_entity_poly.type
_entity_poly.pdbx_seq_one_letter_code
_entity_poly.pdbx_strand_id
1 'polypeptide(L)'
;MKPTQQKWRTMSGKTFDEPITKLIKDAIVREQKAGHRLKICVGSDSQAYQGHIAYATVVVVLREGKGGFMFIRNLKGSTKIGIKERMLKEVTMSVEVAYAICNILETYNVELEVHADINTDPKFQSNVALKDAMGYILGMGFVFKAKPYAFASSSCADKVV
;
A
#
# COMPACT_ATOMS: atom_id res chain seq x y z
N MET A 1 -13.02 18.10 -15.18
CA MET A 1 -11.89 17.20 -15.43
C MET A 1 -12.32 15.80 -15.00
N LYS A 2 -12.44 14.83 -15.92
CA LYS A 2 -12.82 13.45 -15.54
C LYS A 2 -11.69 12.90 -14.65
N PRO A 3 -11.96 12.37 -13.44
CA PRO A 3 -10.92 11.71 -12.67
C PRO A 3 -10.40 10.56 -13.52
N THR A 4 -9.12 10.61 -13.88
CA THR A 4 -8.45 9.53 -14.61
C THR A 4 -8.70 8.26 -13.83
N GLN A 5 -9.47 7.32 -14.41
CA GLN A 5 -9.81 6.06 -13.75
C GLN A 5 -8.49 5.37 -13.42
N GLN A 6 -8.17 5.29 -12.13
CA GLN A 6 -6.87 4.85 -11.67
C GLN A 6 -6.78 3.33 -11.86
N LYS A 7 -6.08 2.90 -12.92
CA LYS A 7 -5.96 1.49 -13.28
C LYS A 7 -5.05 0.75 -12.31
N TRP A 8 -5.46 -0.46 -11.94
CA TRP A 8 -4.62 -1.40 -11.20
C TRP A 8 -3.95 -2.37 -12.16
N ARG A 9 -2.78 -2.88 -11.78
CA ARG A 9 -2.06 -3.90 -12.56
C ARG A 9 -1.42 -4.96 -11.67
N THR A 10 -1.17 -6.15 -12.22
CA THR A 10 -0.30 -7.15 -11.58
C THR A 10 1.18 -6.88 -11.88
N MET A 11 2.06 -7.62 -11.22
CA MET A 11 3.50 -7.66 -11.56
C MET A 11 3.78 -8.14 -12.98
N SER A 12 2.95 -9.03 -13.53
CA SER A 12 3.07 -9.49 -14.92
C SER A 12 2.56 -8.48 -15.96
N GLY A 13 2.08 -7.31 -15.53
CA GLY A 13 1.58 -6.26 -16.41
C GLY A 13 0.10 -6.39 -16.80
N LYS A 14 -0.63 -7.39 -16.29
CA LYS A 14 -2.09 -7.48 -16.52
C LYS A 14 -2.78 -6.31 -15.84
N THR A 15 -3.52 -5.52 -16.60
CA THR A 15 -4.26 -4.34 -16.12
C THR A 15 -5.72 -4.68 -15.81
N PHE A 16 -6.33 -3.85 -14.96
CA PHE A 16 -7.73 -3.94 -14.55
C PHE A 16 -8.37 -2.56 -14.59
N ASP A 17 -9.61 -2.49 -15.08
CA ASP A 17 -10.44 -1.29 -15.06
C ASP A 17 -11.39 -1.28 -13.84
N GLU A 18 -11.49 -2.41 -13.14
CA GLU A 18 -12.24 -2.57 -11.90
C GLU A 18 -11.60 -1.86 -10.70
N PRO A 19 -12.41 -1.42 -9.73
CA PRO A 19 -11.88 -0.88 -8.47
C PRO A 19 -11.18 -1.97 -7.65
N ILE A 20 -10.20 -1.56 -6.84
CA ILE A 20 -9.44 -2.45 -5.96
C ILE A 20 -10.34 -3.27 -5.03
N THR A 21 -11.47 -2.72 -4.62
CA THR A 21 -12.46 -3.41 -3.77
C THR A 21 -12.98 -4.69 -4.43
N LYS A 22 -13.31 -4.64 -5.72
CA LYS A 22 -13.76 -5.81 -6.48
C LYS A 22 -12.60 -6.80 -6.67
N LEU A 23 -11.43 -6.31 -7.07
CA LEU A 23 -10.24 -7.16 -7.30
C LEU A 23 -9.83 -7.94 -6.05
N ILE A 24 -9.86 -7.28 -4.89
CA ILE A 24 -9.53 -7.90 -3.60
C ILE A 24 -10.61 -8.88 -3.16
N LYS A 25 -11.89 -8.54 -3.32
CA LYS A 25 -12.98 -9.47 -3.01
C LYS A 25 -12.86 -10.75 -3.85
N ASP A 26 -12.70 -10.62 -5.16
CA ASP A 26 -12.59 -11.75 -6.08
C ASP A 26 -11.35 -12.62 -5.76
N ALA A 27 -10.24 -11.96 -5.42
CA ALA A 27 -9.01 -12.63 -4.98
C ALA A 27 -9.22 -13.41 -3.67
N ILE A 28 -9.82 -12.81 -2.65
CA ILE A 28 -10.07 -13.46 -1.36
C ILE A 28 -10.94 -14.69 -1.55
N VAL A 29 -12.07 -14.56 -2.25
CA VAL A 29 -13.00 -15.67 -2.50
C VAL A 29 -12.29 -16.82 -3.22
N ARG A 30 -11.48 -16.51 -4.25
CA ARG A 30 -10.73 -17.52 -5.00
C ARG A 30 -9.73 -18.27 -4.11
N GLU A 31 -8.91 -17.55 -3.34
CA GLU A 31 -7.83 -18.17 -2.57
C GLU A 31 -8.35 -18.88 -1.31
N GLN A 32 -9.38 -18.34 -0.64
CA GLN A 32 -10.00 -19.03 0.50
C GLN A 32 -10.70 -20.33 0.06
N LYS A 33 -11.35 -20.33 -1.12
CA LYS A 33 -11.91 -21.56 -1.70
C LYS A 33 -10.82 -22.60 -2.01
N ALA A 34 -9.61 -22.16 -2.31
CA ALA A 34 -8.44 -23.02 -2.49
C ALA A 34 -7.78 -23.45 -1.15
N GLY A 35 -8.36 -23.08 0.00
CA GLY A 35 -7.88 -23.46 1.33
C GLY A 35 -6.73 -22.60 1.86
N HIS A 36 -6.47 -21.43 1.27
CA HIS A 36 -5.41 -20.54 1.74
C HIS A 36 -5.89 -19.58 2.83
N ARG A 37 -5.08 -19.44 3.87
CA ARG A 37 -5.17 -18.33 4.82
C ARG A 37 -4.45 -17.12 4.25
N LEU A 38 -5.10 -15.96 4.38
CA LEU A 38 -4.68 -14.73 3.74
C LEU A 38 -4.35 -13.65 4.75
N LYS A 39 -3.37 -12.82 4.39
CA LYS A 39 -3.07 -11.54 5.01
C LYS A 39 -2.89 -10.50 3.93
N ILE A 40 -3.43 -9.31 4.13
CA ILE A 40 -3.26 -8.19 3.21
C ILE A 40 -2.34 -7.14 3.80
N CYS A 41 -1.34 -6.75 3.02
CA CYS A 41 -0.41 -5.68 3.36
C CYS A 41 -0.53 -4.57 2.32
N VAL A 42 -0.78 -3.34 2.76
CA VAL A 42 -0.86 -2.16 1.88
C VAL A 42 0.32 -1.25 2.16
N GLY A 43 1.01 -0.81 1.12
CA GLY A 43 2.11 0.14 1.25
C GLY A 43 2.26 1.00 0.01
N SER A 44 2.80 2.19 0.17
CA SER A 44 3.14 3.08 -0.92
C SER A 44 4.57 3.55 -0.80
N ASP A 45 5.16 3.89 -1.94
CA ASP A 45 6.48 4.51 -2.05
C ASP A 45 6.46 5.60 -3.13
N SER A 46 7.46 6.48 -3.12
CA SER A 46 7.58 7.56 -4.09
C SER A 46 9.02 7.81 -4.55
N GLN A 47 9.16 8.22 -5.81
CA GLN A 47 10.42 8.62 -6.40
C GLN A 47 10.33 10.01 -7.02
N ALA A 48 11.26 10.88 -6.64
CA ALA A 48 11.34 12.24 -7.15
C ALA A 48 12.07 12.28 -8.50
N TYR A 49 11.39 12.78 -9.53
CA TYR A 49 11.93 13.00 -10.87
C TYR A 49 12.01 14.50 -11.19
N GLN A 50 12.66 14.85 -12.31
CA GLN A 50 12.64 16.23 -12.79
C GLN A 50 11.19 16.60 -13.21
N GLY A 51 10.57 17.51 -12.46
CA GLY A 51 9.25 18.07 -12.75
C GLY A 51 8.05 17.32 -12.16
N HIS A 52 8.22 16.14 -11.55
CA HIS A 52 7.13 15.42 -10.90
C HIS A 52 7.64 14.43 -9.84
N ILE A 53 6.73 13.94 -9.00
CA ILE A 53 7.00 12.82 -8.09
C ILE A 53 6.13 11.65 -8.57
N ALA A 54 6.74 10.51 -8.83
CA ALA A 54 6.03 9.27 -9.10
C ALA A 54 5.70 8.60 -7.77
N TYR A 55 4.51 8.02 -7.68
CA TYR A 55 4.06 7.25 -6.54
C TYR A 55 3.61 5.88 -7.01
N ALA A 56 3.89 4.85 -6.21
CA ALA A 56 3.30 3.53 -6.34
C ALA A 56 2.58 3.16 -5.05
N THR A 57 1.34 2.69 -5.15
CA THR A 57 0.65 1.98 -4.07
C THR A 57 0.55 0.51 -4.45
N VAL A 58 0.86 -0.36 -3.50
CA VAL A 58 0.79 -1.80 -3.65
C VAL A 58 -0.14 -2.39 -2.60
N VAL A 59 -1.01 -3.29 -3.04
CA VAL A 59 -1.80 -4.18 -2.18
C VAL A 59 -1.29 -5.60 -2.37
N VAL A 60 -0.56 -6.10 -1.38
CA VAL A 60 -0.02 -7.46 -1.38
C VAL A 60 -1.04 -8.39 -0.73
N VAL A 61 -1.39 -9.46 -1.43
CA VAL A 61 -2.16 -10.59 -0.92
C VAL A 61 -1.18 -11.71 -0.61
N LEU A 62 -0.88 -11.90 0.67
CA LEU A 62 -0.04 -12.98 1.15
C LEU A 62 -0.88 -14.22 1.44
N ARG A 63 -0.36 -15.38 1.03
CA ARG A 63 -0.87 -16.70 1.37
C ARG A 63 0.12 -17.32 2.35
N GLU A 64 -0.34 -17.65 3.55
CA GLU A 64 0.52 -18.20 4.59
C GLU A 64 1.28 -19.44 4.09
N GLY A 65 2.61 -19.39 4.11
CA GLY A 65 3.49 -20.48 3.64
C GLY A 65 3.48 -20.76 2.13
N LYS A 66 2.80 -19.95 1.30
CA LYS A 66 2.64 -20.18 -0.16
C LYS A 66 2.96 -18.94 -1.02
N GLY A 67 3.72 -17.99 -0.45
CA GLY A 67 4.06 -16.72 -1.12
C GLY A 67 2.84 -15.82 -1.32
N GLY A 68 2.87 -14.92 -2.29
CA GLY A 68 1.78 -13.98 -2.52
C GLY A 68 1.78 -13.39 -3.92
N PHE A 69 0.81 -12.52 -4.16
CA PHE A 69 0.72 -11.70 -5.36
C PHE A 69 0.32 -10.29 -4.98
N MET A 70 0.37 -9.35 -5.93
CA MET A 70 0.06 -7.97 -5.62
C MET A 70 -0.61 -7.22 -6.76
N PHE A 71 -1.40 -6.23 -6.36
CA PHE A 71 -1.98 -5.22 -7.23
C PHE A 71 -1.22 -3.91 -7.04
N ILE A 72 -0.93 -3.23 -8.15
CA ILE A 72 -0.09 -2.04 -8.21
C ILE A 72 -0.89 -0.92 -8.85
N ARG A 73 -0.80 0.26 -8.26
CA ARG A 73 -1.34 1.50 -8.82
C ARG A 73 -0.22 2.53 -8.86
N ASN A 74 0.05 3.08 -10.04
CA ASN A 74 1.01 4.17 -10.22
C ASN A 74 0.29 5.50 -10.40
N LEU A 75 0.79 6.55 -9.76
CA LEU A 75 0.28 7.92 -9.88
C LEU A 75 1.43 8.90 -10.11
N LYS A 76 1.14 9.99 -10.83
CA LYS A 76 2.06 11.13 -10.97
C LYS A 76 1.51 12.29 -10.14
N GLY A 77 2.28 12.73 -9.15
CA GLY A 77 2.01 13.93 -8.37
C GLY A 77 2.71 15.15 -8.96
N SER A 78 2.18 16.33 -8.62
CA SER A 78 2.80 17.62 -8.95
C SER A 78 3.78 18.07 -7.86
N THR A 79 4.72 18.93 -8.23
CA THR A 79 5.61 19.73 -7.35
C THR A 79 6.66 18.99 -6.50
N LYS A 80 7.67 19.74 -6.06
CA LYS A 80 8.67 19.32 -5.06
C LYS A 80 8.13 19.59 -3.66
N ILE A 81 7.94 18.52 -2.88
CA ILE A 81 7.55 18.59 -1.46
C ILE A 81 8.71 18.15 -0.57
N GLY A 82 8.70 18.56 0.69
CA GLY A 82 9.73 18.17 1.67
C GLY A 82 9.68 16.67 2.00
N ILE A 83 10.75 16.12 2.57
CA ILE A 83 10.82 14.68 2.87
C ILE A 83 9.69 14.23 3.81
N LYS A 84 9.38 15.00 4.86
CA LYS A 84 8.32 14.68 5.81
C LYS A 84 6.95 14.60 5.12
N GLU A 85 6.64 15.61 4.30
CA GLU A 85 5.39 15.68 3.55
C GLU A 85 5.27 14.52 2.56
N ARG A 86 6.37 14.15 1.90
CA ARG A 86 6.43 13.00 0.99
C ARG A 86 6.12 11.68 1.69
N MET A 87 6.76 11.42 2.84
CA MET A 87 6.48 10.21 3.66
C MET A 87 5.01 10.19 4.13
N LEU A 88 4.48 11.33 4.57
CA LEU A 88 3.07 11.41 4.98
C LEU A 88 2.11 11.21 3.80
N LYS A 89 2.49 11.64 2.60
CA LYS A 89 1.70 11.40 1.38
C LYS A 89 1.64 9.91 1.04
N GLU A 90 2.75 9.19 1.13
CA GLU A 90 2.81 7.74 0.94
C GLU A 90 1.93 7.00 1.97
N VAL A 91 2.01 7.40 3.24
CA VAL A 91 1.16 6.85 4.30
C VAL A 91 -0.31 7.11 4.00
N THR A 92 -0.66 8.34 3.60
CA THR A 92 -2.04 8.71 3.26
C THR A 92 -2.57 7.87 2.11
N MET A 93 -1.81 7.70 1.03
CA MET A 93 -2.22 6.86 -0.10
C MET A 93 -2.44 5.39 0.28
N SER A 94 -1.67 4.89 1.26
CA SER A 94 -1.80 3.53 1.77
C SER A 94 -3.05 3.39 2.65
N VAL A 95 -3.30 4.35 3.53
CA VAL A 95 -4.49 4.40 4.41
C VAL A 95 -5.77 4.53 3.59
N GLU A 96 -5.79 5.35 2.53
CA GLU A 96 -6.96 5.48 1.64
C GLU A 96 -7.36 4.13 1.02
N VAL A 97 -6.38 3.34 0.58
CA VAL A 97 -6.64 2.02 0.01
C VAL A 97 -7.05 1.01 1.08
N ALA A 98 -6.39 1.03 2.23
CA ALA A 98 -6.73 0.22 3.39
C ALA A 98 -8.19 0.46 3.84
N TYR A 99 -8.60 1.73 3.93
CA TYR A 99 -9.96 2.13 4.25
C TYR A 99 -10.97 1.65 3.21
N ALA A 100 -10.65 1.76 1.92
CA ALA A 100 -11.55 1.30 0.87
C ALA A 100 -11.85 -0.21 0.92
N ILE A 101 -10.91 -1.02 1.43
CA ILE A 101 -11.05 -2.49 1.45
C ILE A 101 -11.38 -3.06 2.84
N CYS A 102 -11.27 -2.31 3.94
CA CYS A 102 -11.38 -2.82 5.31
C CYS A 102 -12.65 -3.64 5.57
N ASN A 103 -13.83 -3.11 5.22
CA ASN A 103 -15.11 -3.82 5.40
C ASN A 103 -15.17 -5.18 4.68
N ILE A 104 -14.50 -5.30 3.52
CA ILE A 104 -14.39 -6.56 2.80
C ILE A 104 -13.53 -7.53 3.62
N LEU A 105 -12.39 -7.06 4.14
CA LEU A 105 -11.47 -7.91 4.89
C LEU A 105 -12.10 -8.42 6.19
N GLU A 106 -12.85 -7.57 6.89
CA GLU A 106 -13.63 -7.95 8.06
C GLU A 106 -14.67 -9.02 7.73
N THR A 107 -15.42 -8.85 6.63
CA THR A 107 -16.44 -9.82 6.18
C THR A 107 -15.85 -11.22 5.95
N TYR A 108 -14.61 -11.29 5.44
CA TYR A 108 -13.93 -12.56 5.14
C TYR A 108 -12.91 -12.98 6.21
N ASN A 109 -12.86 -12.28 7.34
CA ASN A 109 -11.91 -12.51 8.44
C ASN A 109 -10.44 -12.56 7.97
N VAL A 110 -10.02 -11.55 7.21
CA VAL A 110 -8.66 -11.39 6.66
C VAL A 110 -7.94 -10.24 7.37
N GLU A 111 -6.72 -10.48 7.82
CA GLU A 111 -5.91 -9.46 8.49
C GLU A 111 -5.41 -8.37 7.52
N LEU A 112 -5.29 -7.14 8.03
CA LEU A 112 -4.81 -5.97 7.30
C LEU A 112 -3.65 -5.29 8.03
N GLU A 113 -2.55 -5.08 7.32
CA GLU A 113 -1.40 -4.31 7.79
C GLU A 113 -1.11 -3.14 6.84
N VAL A 114 -0.82 -1.96 7.39
CA VAL A 114 -0.35 -0.80 6.63
C VAL A 114 1.14 -0.62 6.87
N HIS A 115 1.90 -0.71 5.78
CA HIS A 115 3.34 -0.69 5.75
C HIS A 115 3.82 0.70 5.33
N ALA A 116 4.55 1.39 6.21
CA ALA A 116 5.15 2.68 5.93
C ALA A 116 6.64 2.52 5.69
N ASP A 117 7.18 3.17 4.65
CA ASP A 117 8.62 3.15 4.34
C ASP A 117 9.45 4.08 5.25
N ILE A 118 9.22 3.97 6.56
CA ILE A 118 9.85 4.82 7.56
C ILE A 118 10.81 3.98 8.40
N ASN A 119 12.01 4.51 8.62
CA ASN A 119 13.00 3.90 9.50
C ASN A 119 12.78 4.37 10.94
N THR A 120 12.81 3.45 11.89
CA THR A 120 12.61 3.72 13.32
C THR A 120 13.84 4.31 14.01
N ASP A 121 15.03 4.20 13.41
CA ASP A 121 16.25 4.83 13.91
C ASP A 121 16.24 6.35 13.58
N PRO A 122 16.35 7.24 14.59
CA PRO A 122 16.37 8.70 14.42
C PRO A 122 17.48 9.23 13.49
N LYS A 123 18.53 8.45 13.22
CA LYS A 123 19.61 8.83 12.31
C LYS A 123 19.16 8.92 10.85
N PHE A 124 18.06 8.26 10.49
CA PHE A 124 17.55 8.26 9.12
C PHE A 124 16.54 9.38 8.89
N GLN A 125 16.64 10.01 7.73
CA GLN A 125 15.82 11.18 7.41
C GLN A 125 14.30 10.89 7.41
N SER A 126 13.87 9.66 7.09
CA SER A 126 12.44 9.30 7.09
C SER A 126 11.83 9.24 8.50
N ASN A 127 12.63 9.10 9.55
CA ASN A 127 12.16 9.04 10.94
C ASN A 127 11.35 10.27 11.35
N VAL A 128 11.59 11.43 10.70
CA VAL A 128 10.89 12.70 10.94
C VAL A 128 9.36 12.59 10.80
N ALA A 129 8.86 11.61 10.05
CA ALA A 129 7.43 11.36 9.84
C ALA A 129 6.88 10.21 10.71
N LEU A 130 7.72 9.51 11.47
CA LEU A 130 7.34 8.26 12.17
C LEU A 130 6.16 8.45 13.11
N LYS A 131 6.22 9.45 13.99
CA LYS A 131 5.17 9.68 15.00
C LYS A 131 3.84 10.03 14.35
N ASP A 132 3.86 10.88 13.34
CA ASP A 132 2.67 11.32 12.62
C ASP A 132 2.05 10.16 11.80
N ALA A 133 2.90 9.38 11.11
CA ALA A 133 2.46 8.20 10.36
C ALA A 133 1.85 7.13 11.27
N MET A 134 2.54 6.82 12.39
CA MET A 134 2.07 5.85 13.37
C MET A 134 0.75 6.30 14.00
N GLY A 135 0.67 7.56 14.43
CA GLY A 135 -0.55 8.13 15.01
C GLY A 135 -1.73 8.08 14.04
N TYR A 136 -1.50 8.39 12.77
CA TYR A 136 -2.54 8.32 11.75
C TYR A 136 -3.02 6.89 11.51
N ILE A 137 -2.10 5.95 11.26
CA ILE A 137 -2.47 4.56 10.95
C ILE A 137 -3.18 3.89 12.13
N LEU A 138 -2.67 4.07 13.36
CA LEU A 138 -3.30 3.53 14.57
C LEU A 138 -4.63 4.21 14.88
N GLY A 139 -4.73 5.54 14.66
CA GLY A 139 -5.97 6.30 14.84
C GLY A 139 -7.10 5.85 13.91
N MET A 140 -6.77 5.30 12.74
CA MET A 140 -7.71 4.67 11.82
C MET A 140 -8.07 3.23 12.19
N GLY A 141 -7.46 2.66 13.24
CA GLY A 141 -7.68 1.29 13.69
C GLY A 141 -6.89 0.23 12.91
N PHE A 142 -5.91 0.63 12.08
CA PHE A 142 -5.11 -0.30 11.29
C PHE A 142 -3.80 -0.70 11.98
N VAL A 143 -3.30 -1.90 11.67
CA VAL A 143 -2.00 -2.36 12.17
C VAL A 143 -0.87 -1.63 11.44
N PHE A 144 -0.03 -0.94 12.20
CA PHE A 144 1.14 -0.23 11.69
C PHE A 144 2.38 -1.13 11.60
N LYS A 145 3.08 -1.10 10.46
CA LYS A 145 4.41 -1.69 10.27
C LYS A 145 5.39 -0.66 9.69
N ALA A 146 6.58 -0.59 10.25
CA ALA A 146 7.72 0.20 9.77
C ALA A 146 8.89 -0.71 9.35
N LYS A 147 9.95 -0.15 8.75
CA LYS A 147 11.18 -0.91 8.44
C LYS A 147 11.76 -1.54 9.72
N PRO A 148 12.26 -2.80 9.67
CA PRO A 148 12.42 -3.67 8.49
C PRO A 148 11.19 -4.53 8.14
N TYR A 149 10.08 -4.40 8.87
CA TYR A 149 8.90 -5.27 8.71
C TYR A 149 7.90 -4.76 7.65
N ALA A 150 8.12 -3.55 7.12
CA ALA A 150 7.26 -2.87 6.16
C ALA A 150 7.48 -3.26 4.68
N PHE A 151 7.57 -4.55 4.36
CA PHE A 151 8.00 -5.01 3.01
C PHE A 151 7.10 -4.52 1.83
N ALA A 152 5.79 -4.32 2.05
CA ALA A 152 4.90 -3.84 0.99
C ALA A 152 5.28 -2.44 0.48
N SER A 153 5.72 -1.54 1.35
CA SER A 153 6.26 -0.23 0.95
C SER A 153 7.76 -0.34 0.62
N SER A 154 8.56 -0.94 1.50
CA SER A 154 10.02 -0.92 1.43
C SER A 154 10.66 -1.86 0.40
N SER A 155 9.86 -2.66 -0.30
CA SER A 155 10.38 -3.64 -1.27
C SER A 155 9.45 -3.86 -2.45
N CYS A 156 8.14 -3.93 -2.23
CA CYS A 156 7.19 -4.10 -3.33
C CYS A 156 6.93 -2.79 -4.07
N ALA A 157 6.59 -1.71 -3.35
CA ALA A 157 6.33 -0.39 -3.95
C ALA A 157 7.59 0.25 -4.54
N ASP A 158 8.72 0.21 -3.81
CA ASP A 158 10.04 0.69 -4.27
C ASP A 158 10.49 0.07 -5.61
N LYS A 159 10.13 -1.20 -5.88
CA LYS A 159 10.47 -1.87 -7.15
C LYS A 159 9.62 -1.42 -8.35
N VAL A 160 8.49 -0.75 -8.11
CA VAL A 160 7.47 -0.53 -9.14
C VAL A 160 7.04 0.94 -9.25
N VAL A 161 7.65 1.82 -8.46
CA VAL A 161 7.47 3.28 -8.46
C VAL A 161 8.03 3.94 -9.71
#